data_AF-A0AA41Y8Y9-F1
#
_entry.id   AF-A0AA41Y8Y9-F1
#
_cell.length_a   1.000
_cell.length_b   1.000
_cell.length_c   1.000
_cell.angle_alpha   90.00
_cell.angle_beta   90.00
_cell.angle_gamma   90.00
#
_symmetry.space_group_name_H-M   'P 1'
#
loop_
_entity.id
_entity.type
_entity.pdbx_description
1 polymer ?
#
loop_
_entity_poly.entity_id
_entity_poly.type
_entity_poly.pdbx_seq_one_letter_code
_entity_poly.pdbx_strand_id
1 'polypeptide(L)'
;MQRLNKRLFLTERPATFARQNDGQETVLYNFNIEAGEQNTGEEAKQGYYYDSLRVSYPLTQRNVLATLLGVLYPADVEMKLQNDFNAVAVGMESLEKKQAYIDFLNHRKQLKAMVVSDCQAAGVPEDTQVAETYEADMETLRQQRLKEFDVVLNEFAILIARCELVSGRENEGLNAVIEQAKLMRAQTVDAIMQINTVEQMKAFHIRPEDVDALKLLFEPYK
;
A
#
# COMPACT_ATOMS: atom_id res chain seq x y z
N MET A 1 -10.97 3.67 -29.60
CA MET A 1 -12.01 2.69 -29.20
C MET A 1 -12.42 3.02 -27.77
N GLN A 2 -13.72 3.18 -27.50
CA GLN A 2 -14.23 3.38 -26.14
C GLN A 2 -13.91 2.14 -25.28
N ARG A 3 -13.29 2.34 -24.12
CA ARG A 3 -12.89 1.26 -23.20
C ARG A 3 -14.03 0.85 -22.25
N LEU A 4 -14.98 1.73 -21.99
CA LEU A 4 -16.15 1.49 -21.15
C LEU A 4 -17.42 1.83 -21.93
N ASN A 5 -18.32 0.86 -22.03
CA ASN A 5 -19.68 1.04 -22.55
C ASN A 5 -20.65 0.96 -21.38
N LYS A 6 -21.61 1.88 -21.31
CA LYS A 6 -22.57 1.94 -20.21
C LYS A 6 -23.97 1.53 -20.65
N ARG A 7 -24.71 0.90 -19.74
CA ARG A 7 -26.14 0.59 -19.89
C ARG A 7 -26.45 -0.21 -21.16
N LEU A 8 -25.61 -1.19 -21.48
CA LEU A 8 -25.86 -2.20 -22.50
C LEU A 8 -27.04 -3.09 -22.09
N PHE A 9 -27.74 -3.68 -23.04
CA PHE A 9 -28.86 -4.59 -22.78
C PHE A 9 -28.61 -5.97 -23.40
N LEU A 10 -28.91 -7.04 -22.66
CA LEU A 10 -28.88 -8.42 -23.15
C LEU A 10 -30.07 -9.19 -22.58
N THR A 11 -30.70 -10.05 -23.38
CA THR A 11 -31.84 -10.88 -22.94
C THR A 11 -31.43 -11.95 -21.93
N GLU A 12 -30.21 -12.47 -22.06
CA GLU A 12 -29.61 -13.42 -21.12
C GLU A 12 -28.70 -12.69 -20.14
N ARG A 13 -28.50 -13.24 -18.93
CA ARG A 13 -27.61 -12.63 -17.93
C ARG A 13 -26.17 -12.70 -18.45
N PRO A 14 -25.48 -11.55 -18.64
CA PRO A 14 -24.10 -11.55 -19.11
C PRO A 14 -23.18 -12.16 -18.06
N ALA A 15 -22.13 -12.85 -18.51
CA ALA A 15 -21.06 -13.30 -17.63
C ALA A 15 -20.27 -12.09 -17.10
N THR A 16 -19.90 -12.09 -15.82
CA THR A 16 -19.10 -11.02 -15.20
C THR A 16 -17.76 -10.83 -15.90
N PHE A 17 -17.14 -11.91 -16.38
CA PHE A 17 -15.93 -11.87 -17.20
C PHE A 17 -16.14 -12.68 -18.48
N ALA A 18 -16.05 -12.03 -19.64
CA ALA A 18 -16.18 -12.68 -20.94
C ALA A 18 -14.91 -12.48 -21.78
N ARG A 19 -14.24 -13.55 -22.19
CA ARG A 19 -13.05 -13.47 -23.04
C ARG A 19 -13.43 -13.00 -24.44
N GLN A 20 -12.65 -12.07 -24.99
CA GLN A 20 -12.70 -11.74 -26.41
C GLN A 20 -11.71 -12.66 -27.14
N ASN A 21 -12.18 -13.40 -28.15
CA ASN A 21 -11.34 -14.22 -29.01
C ASN A 21 -10.62 -13.36 -30.07
N ASP A 22 -9.96 -12.28 -29.63
CA ASP A 22 -9.28 -11.30 -30.48
C ASP A 22 -7.78 -11.57 -30.67
N GLY A 23 -7.28 -12.69 -30.12
CA GLY A 23 -5.87 -13.06 -30.16
C GLY A 23 -4.96 -12.23 -29.23
N GLN A 24 -5.53 -11.31 -28.43
CA GLN A 24 -4.81 -10.46 -27.47
C GLN A 24 -5.17 -10.77 -26.01
N GLU A 25 -5.87 -11.88 -25.77
CA GLU A 25 -6.36 -12.31 -24.45
C GLU A 25 -7.15 -11.23 -23.70
N THR A 26 -7.84 -10.37 -24.45
CA THR A 26 -8.65 -9.30 -23.86
C THR A 26 -9.91 -9.85 -23.21
N VAL A 27 -10.33 -9.27 -22.08
CA VAL A 27 -11.54 -9.69 -21.34
C VAL A 27 -12.49 -8.50 -21.20
N LEU A 28 -13.78 -8.76 -21.37
CA LEU A 28 -14.86 -7.84 -21.01
C LEU A 28 -15.27 -8.11 -19.56
N TYR A 29 -15.08 -7.11 -18.71
CA TYR A 29 -15.60 -7.07 -17.35
C TYR A 29 -16.98 -6.41 -17.37
N ASN A 30 -18.02 -7.20 -17.11
CA ASN A 30 -19.41 -6.77 -17.07
C ASN A 30 -19.85 -6.59 -15.61
N PHE A 31 -20.27 -5.38 -15.25
CA PHE A 31 -20.63 -5.00 -13.88
C PHE A 31 -21.92 -4.18 -13.86
N ASN A 32 -22.45 -3.90 -12.66
CA ASN A 32 -23.77 -3.27 -12.48
C ASN A 32 -24.89 -4.04 -13.23
N ILE A 33 -24.88 -5.38 -13.17
CA ILE A 33 -25.84 -6.22 -13.90
C ILE A 33 -27.19 -6.24 -13.18
N GLU A 34 -28.18 -5.57 -13.75
CA GLU A 34 -29.52 -5.39 -13.19
C GLU A 34 -30.59 -5.94 -14.14
N ALA A 35 -31.60 -6.64 -13.62
CA ALA A 35 -32.72 -7.09 -14.44
C ALA A 35 -33.59 -5.89 -14.85
N GLY A 36 -34.12 -5.91 -16.07
CA GLY A 36 -34.99 -4.86 -16.56
C GLY A 36 -35.65 -5.20 -17.88
N GLU A 37 -36.42 -4.25 -18.39
CA GLU A 37 -37.18 -4.38 -19.63
C GLU A 37 -36.71 -3.34 -20.64
N GLN A 38 -36.55 -3.75 -21.90
CA GLN A 38 -36.27 -2.84 -23.01
C GLN A 38 -37.45 -2.80 -23.97
N ASN A 39 -38.05 -1.62 -24.10
CA ASN A 39 -39.11 -1.35 -25.07
C ASN A 39 -38.49 -1.01 -26.42
N THR A 40 -38.63 -1.92 -27.38
CA THR A 40 -38.11 -1.73 -28.76
C THR A 40 -39.20 -1.30 -29.75
N GLY A 41 -40.31 -0.74 -29.27
CA GLY A 41 -41.41 -0.22 -30.08
C GLY A 41 -42.40 -1.28 -30.55
N GLU A 42 -41.93 -2.50 -30.84
CA GLU A 42 -42.80 -3.61 -31.27
C GLU A 42 -43.16 -4.55 -30.11
N GLU A 43 -42.22 -4.84 -29.20
CA GLU A 43 -42.47 -5.64 -27.98
C GLU A 43 -41.52 -5.25 -26.84
N ALA A 44 -42.00 -5.50 -25.61
CA ALA A 44 -41.23 -5.42 -24.38
C ALA A 44 -40.36 -6.68 -24.21
N LYS A 45 -39.03 -6.51 -24.17
CA LYS A 45 -38.09 -7.61 -23.95
C LYS A 45 -37.56 -7.57 -22.51
N GLN A 46 -37.77 -8.66 -21.77
CA GLN A 46 -37.13 -8.86 -20.47
C GLN A 46 -35.66 -9.23 -20.68
N GLY A 47 -34.78 -8.71 -19.82
CA GLY A 47 -33.35 -8.95 -19.89
C GLY A 47 -32.59 -8.26 -18.77
N TYR A 48 -31.34 -7.88 -19.06
CA TYR A 48 -30.41 -7.29 -18.11
C TYR A 48 -29.72 -6.07 -18.69
N TYR A 49 -29.66 -5.00 -17.91
CA TYR A 49 -28.81 -3.85 -18.17
C TYR A 49 -27.47 -4.03 -17.46
N TYR A 50 -26.37 -3.63 -18.09
CA TYR A 50 -25.03 -3.74 -17.52
C TYR A 50 -24.05 -2.74 -18.14
N ASP A 51 -22.95 -2.49 -17.43
CA ASP A 51 -21.79 -1.75 -17.93
C ASP A 51 -20.69 -2.75 -18.32
N SER A 52 -19.96 -2.48 -19.41
CA SER A 52 -18.91 -3.34 -19.93
C SER A 52 -17.60 -2.58 -20.09
N LEU A 53 -16.56 -3.03 -19.39
CA LEU A 53 -15.20 -2.53 -19.46
C LEU A 53 -14.29 -3.51 -20.20
N ARG A 54 -13.55 -3.02 -21.20
CA ARG A 54 -12.50 -3.81 -21.88
C ARG A 54 -11.21 -3.77 -21.04
N VAL A 55 -10.78 -4.92 -20.55
CA VAL A 55 -9.57 -5.11 -19.73
C VAL A 55 -8.56 -5.95 -20.50
N SER A 56 -7.38 -5.39 -20.77
CA SER A 56 -6.28 -6.10 -21.43
C SER A 56 -5.59 -7.08 -20.46
N TYR A 57 -4.90 -8.08 -20.99
CA TYR A 57 -4.05 -8.98 -20.20
C TYR A 57 -2.96 -8.21 -19.42
N PRO A 58 -2.57 -8.64 -18.20
CA PRO A 58 -3.07 -9.79 -17.44
C PRO A 58 -4.39 -9.51 -16.72
N LEU A 59 -5.29 -10.49 -16.67
CA LEU A 59 -6.52 -10.39 -15.88
C LEU A 59 -6.22 -10.58 -14.39
N THR A 60 -6.02 -9.47 -13.67
CA THR A 60 -5.86 -9.43 -12.22
C THR A 60 -6.82 -8.41 -11.60
N GLN A 61 -7.15 -8.58 -10.31
CA GLN A 61 -7.99 -7.63 -9.57
C GLN A 61 -7.46 -6.18 -9.69
N ARG A 62 -6.14 -6.00 -9.58
CA ARG A 62 -5.51 -4.67 -9.70
C ARG A 62 -5.69 -4.08 -11.10
N ASN A 63 -5.48 -4.87 -12.14
CA ASN A 63 -5.60 -4.38 -13.51
C ASN A 63 -7.05 -3.99 -13.86
N VAL A 64 -8.02 -4.79 -13.42
CA VAL A 64 -9.45 -4.47 -13.58
C VAL A 64 -9.79 -3.14 -12.89
N LEU A 65 -9.41 -2.99 -11.61
CA LEU A 65 -9.67 -1.77 -10.84
C LEU A 65 -8.96 -0.55 -11.43
N ALA A 66 -7.68 -0.67 -11.79
CA ALA A 66 -6.89 0.41 -12.38
C ALA A 66 -7.46 0.85 -13.73
N THR A 67 -7.87 -0.11 -14.57
CA THR A 67 -8.49 0.17 -15.86
C THR A 67 -9.84 0.88 -15.67
N LEU A 68 -10.65 0.43 -14.71
CA LEU A 68 -11.96 1.04 -14.42
C LEU A 68 -11.79 2.48 -13.91
N LEU A 69 -10.91 2.68 -12.93
CA LEU A 69 -10.62 4.01 -12.38
C LEU A 69 -10.05 4.94 -13.43
N GLY A 70 -9.10 4.49 -14.25
CA GLY A 70 -8.50 5.33 -15.30
C GLY A 70 -9.50 5.78 -16.38
N VAL A 71 -10.61 5.06 -16.56
CA VAL A 71 -11.68 5.46 -17.49
C VAL A 71 -12.71 6.37 -16.82
N LEU A 72 -13.06 6.13 -15.56
CA LEU A 72 -14.03 6.97 -14.83
C LEU A 72 -13.42 8.28 -14.32
N TYR A 73 -12.15 8.23 -13.93
CA TYR A 73 -11.35 9.33 -13.39
C TYR A 73 -9.99 9.37 -14.09
N PRO A 74 -9.94 9.94 -15.30
CA PRO A 74 -8.68 10.21 -15.98
C PRO A 74 -7.74 11.05 -15.09
N ALA A 75 -6.42 10.92 -15.32
CA ALA A 75 -5.40 11.49 -14.43
C ALA A 75 -5.51 13.03 -14.24
N ASP A 76 -5.94 13.75 -15.26
CA ASP A 76 -6.21 15.20 -15.20
C ASP A 76 -7.41 15.53 -14.31
N VAL A 77 -8.45 14.69 -14.31
CA VAL A 77 -9.61 14.83 -13.44
C VAL A 77 -9.24 14.55 -11.99
N GLU A 78 -8.52 13.45 -11.72
CA GLU A 78 -8.07 13.12 -10.36
C GLU A 78 -7.14 14.20 -9.79
N MET A 79 -6.17 14.66 -10.59
CA MET A 79 -5.26 15.73 -10.20
C MET A 79 -6.01 17.05 -9.94
N LYS A 80 -7.02 17.38 -10.75
CA LYS A 80 -7.84 18.56 -10.52
C LYS A 80 -8.61 18.46 -9.19
N LEU A 81 -9.24 17.32 -8.90
CA LEU A 81 -9.97 17.12 -7.65
C LEU A 81 -9.05 17.24 -6.43
N GLN A 82 -7.83 16.71 -6.52
CA GLN A 82 -6.83 16.82 -5.46
C GLN A 82 -6.34 18.27 -5.29
N ASN A 83 -6.09 18.99 -6.39
CA ASN A 83 -5.68 20.38 -6.35
C ASN A 83 -6.76 21.28 -5.77
N ASP A 84 -8.03 21.10 -6.18
CA ASP A 84 -9.17 21.82 -5.63
C ASP A 84 -9.30 21.58 -4.12
N PHE A 85 -9.13 20.33 -3.65
CA PHE A 85 -9.13 20.00 -2.22
C PHE A 85 -8.00 20.70 -1.45
N ASN A 86 -6.78 20.68 -2.00
CA ASN A 86 -5.63 21.35 -1.40
C ASN A 86 -5.81 22.87 -1.37
N ALA A 87 -6.36 23.46 -2.44
CA ALA A 87 -6.66 24.89 -2.52
C ALA A 87 -7.68 25.32 -1.47
N VAL A 88 -8.69 24.50 -1.19
CA VAL A 88 -9.62 24.73 -0.07
C VAL A 88 -8.90 24.67 1.28
N ALA A 89 -8.00 23.70 1.46
CA ALA A 89 -7.25 23.57 2.72
C ALA A 89 -6.35 24.78 3.01
N VAL A 90 -5.85 25.47 1.98
CA VAL A 90 -5.07 26.72 2.11
C VAL A 90 -5.92 27.99 2.00
N GLY A 91 -7.25 27.87 1.94
CA GLY A 91 -8.19 29.01 1.92
C GLY A 91 -8.28 29.76 0.58
N MET A 92 -7.82 29.18 -0.52
CA MET A 92 -7.85 29.78 -1.86
C MET A 92 -9.15 29.49 -2.63
N GLU A 93 -9.95 28.52 -2.18
CA GLU A 93 -11.14 28.03 -2.86
C GLU A 93 -12.32 27.80 -1.90
N SER A 94 -13.54 27.67 -2.43
CA SER A 94 -14.75 27.49 -1.61
C SER A 94 -14.84 26.08 -1.00
N LEU A 95 -15.37 25.98 0.23
CA LEU A 95 -15.56 24.71 0.94
C LEU A 95 -16.40 23.69 0.15
N GLU A 96 -17.25 24.13 -0.76
CA GLU A 96 -18.07 23.27 -1.63
C GLU A 96 -17.21 22.35 -2.52
N LYS A 97 -16.04 22.81 -2.95
CA LYS A 97 -15.11 22.01 -3.77
C LYS A 97 -14.48 20.84 -3.00
N LYS A 98 -14.47 20.90 -1.65
CA LYS A 98 -14.01 19.80 -0.80
C LYS A 98 -14.87 18.55 -0.96
N GLN A 99 -16.18 18.74 -1.15
CA GLN A 99 -17.14 17.64 -1.18
C GLN A 99 -16.92 16.74 -2.40
N ALA A 100 -16.61 17.33 -3.57
CA ALA A 100 -16.35 16.57 -4.79
C ALA A 100 -15.20 15.56 -4.65
N TYR A 101 -14.12 15.93 -3.95
CA TYR A 101 -13.00 15.02 -3.69
C TYR A 101 -13.37 13.92 -2.69
N ILE A 102 -14.16 14.24 -1.65
CA ILE A 102 -14.66 13.25 -0.69
C ILE A 102 -15.58 12.23 -1.39
N ASP A 103 -16.48 12.70 -2.26
CA ASP A 103 -17.37 11.85 -3.05
C ASP A 103 -16.59 10.94 -3.99
N PHE A 104 -15.53 11.46 -4.61
CA PHE A 104 -14.58 10.66 -5.38
C PHE A 104 -13.93 9.55 -4.54
N LEU A 105 -13.42 9.85 -3.35
CA LEU A 105 -12.80 8.85 -2.47
C LEU A 105 -13.80 7.76 -2.05
N ASN A 106 -15.03 8.15 -1.72
CA ASN A 106 -16.10 7.23 -1.38
C ASN A 106 -16.47 6.32 -2.56
N HIS A 107 -16.64 6.90 -3.75
CA HIS A 107 -16.93 6.13 -4.95
C HIS A 107 -15.79 5.18 -5.31
N ARG A 108 -14.53 5.63 -5.21
CA ARG A 108 -13.34 4.77 -5.40
C ARG A 108 -13.34 3.58 -4.43
N LYS A 109 -13.73 3.79 -3.17
CA LYS A 109 -13.85 2.71 -2.16
C LYS A 109 -14.95 1.71 -2.53
N GLN A 110 -16.10 2.19 -3.00
CA GLN A 110 -17.21 1.34 -3.47
C GLN A 110 -16.80 0.52 -4.70
N LEU A 111 -16.17 1.15 -5.70
CA LEU A 111 -15.66 0.47 -6.89
C LEU A 111 -14.64 -0.61 -6.53
N LYS A 112 -13.72 -0.33 -5.59
CA LYS A 112 -12.78 -1.33 -5.09
C LYS A 112 -13.52 -2.54 -4.49
N ALA A 113 -14.49 -2.31 -3.61
CA ALA A 113 -15.24 -3.39 -2.98
C ALA A 113 -16.00 -4.25 -4.00
N MET A 114 -16.63 -3.60 -4.99
CA MET A 114 -17.32 -4.28 -6.10
C MET A 114 -16.35 -5.15 -6.91
N VAL A 115 -15.24 -4.57 -7.39
CA VAL A 115 -14.25 -5.31 -8.21
C VAL A 115 -13.65 -6.48 -7.43
N VAL A 116 -13.32 -6.29 -6.15
CA VAL A 116 -12.81 -7.37 -5.28
C VAL A 116 -13.83 -8.51 -5.21
N SER A 117 -15.10 -8.19 -4.91
CA SER A 117 -16.17 -9.19 -4.82
C SER A 117 -16.35 -9.96 -6.14
N ASP A 118 -16.37 -9.26 -7.27
CA ASP A 118 -16.55 -9.87 -8.59
C ASP A 118 -15.35 -10.73 -8.99
N CYS A 119 -14.13 -10.26 -8.75
CA CYS A 119 -12.91 -11.00 -9.03
C CYS A 119 -12.83 -12.28 -8.18
N GLN A 120 -13.14 -12.20 -6.90
CA GLN A 120 -13.18 -13.36 -5.99
C GLN A 120 -14.21 -14.39 -6.45
N ALA A 121 -15.43 -13.95 -6.79
CA ALA A 121 -16.49 -14.84 -7.28
C ALA A 121 -16.11 -15.53 -8.60
N ALA A 122 -15.32 -14.88 -9.45
CA ALA A 122 -14.88 -15.41 -10.74
C ALA A 122 -13.54 -16.18 -10.69
N GLY A 123 -12.90 -16.28 -9.51
CA GLY A 123 -11.58 -16.90 -9.38
C GLY A 123 -10.47 -16.14 -10.09
N VAL A 124 -10.65 -14.83 -10.34
CA VAL A 124 -9.61 -13.96 -10.89
C VAL A 124 -8.57 -13.74 -9.80
N PRO A 125 -7.27 -13.94 -10.09
CA PRO A 125 -6.23 -13.77 -9.09
C PRO A 125 -6.24 -12.33 -8.56
N GLU A 126 -6.21 -12.23 -7.24
CA GLU A 126 -5.74 -11.01 -6.60
C GLU A 126 -4.28 -10.83 -7.04
N ASP A 127 -3.88 -9.59 -7.35
CA ASP A 127 -2.48 -9.29 -7.66
C ASP A 127 -1.71 -9.28 -6.33
N THR A 128 -1.66 -10.45 -5.65
CA THR A 128 -1.13 -10.64 -4.30
C THR A 128 0.39 -10.66 -4.26
N GLN A 129 1.08 -10.65 -5.40
CA GLN A 129 2.54 -10.61 -5.41
C GLN A 129 3.14 -9.23 -5.08
N VAL A 130 2.35 -8.21 -4.74
CA VAL A 130 2.89 -6.86 -4.46
C VAL A 130 2.41 -6.22 -3.16
N ALA A 131 1.34 -6.69 -2.50
CA ALA A 131 0.89 -6.11 -1.23
C ALA A 131 1.27 -7.00 -0.03
N GLU A 132 0.88 -8.28 -0.08
CA GLU A 132 1.22 -9.24 0.97
C GLU A 132 2.71 -9.54 1.01
N THR A 133 3.37 -9.62 -0.15
CA THR A 133 4.84 -9.72 -0.24
C THR A 133 5.52 -8.46 0.27
N TYR A 134 4.97 -7.25 0.08
CA TYR A 134 5.63 -6.03 0.56
C TYR A 134 5.48 -5.85 2.06
N GLU A 135 4.32 -6.15 2.65
CA GLU A 135 4.16 -6.16 4.11
C GLU A 135 4.94 -7.30 4.76
N ALA A 136 4.92 -8.50 4.17
CA ALA A 136 5.75 -9.61 4.63
C ALA A 136 7.25 -9.34 4.46
N ASP A 137 7.68 -8.73 3.35
CA ASP A 137 9.07 -8.33 3.12
C ASP A 137 9.48 -7.21 4.07
N MET A 138 8.61 -6.22 4.32
CA MET A 138 8.88 -5.16 5.29
C MET A 138 9.05 -5.70 6.69
N GLU A 139 8.15 -6.58 7.13
CA GLU A 139 8.24 -7.17 8.46
C GLU A 139 9.44 -8.12 8.56
N THR A 140 9.71 -8.91 7.52
CA THR A 140 10.91 -9.77 7.46
C THR A 140 12.20 -8.95 7.52
N LEU A 141 12.28 -7.85 6.76
CA LEU A 141 13.42 -6.94 6.79
C LEU A 141 13.54 -6.24 8.14
N ARG A 142 12.43 -5.84 8.76
CA ARG A 142 12.40 -5.25 10.10
C ARG A 142 12.96 -6.22 11.13
N GLN A 143 12.49 -7.47 11.13
CA GLN A 143 13.00 -8.53 12.01
C GLN A 143 14.49 -8.80 11.74
N GLN A 144 14.92 -8.78 10.48
CA GLN A 144 16.33 -8.91 10.13
C GLN A 144 17.17 -7.76 10.71
N ARG A 145 16.74 -6.50 10.58
CA ARG A 145 17.45 -5.34 11.13
C ARG A 145 17.51 -5.34 12.65
N LEU A 146 16.41 -5.72 13.31
CA LEU A 146 16.40 -5.89 14.77
C LEU A 146 17.39 -6.97 15.21
N LYS A 147 17.44 -8.09 14.49
CA LYS A 147 18.39 -9.18 14.79
C LYS A 147 19.84 -8.77 14.55
N GLU A 148 20.14 -8.04 13.48
CA GLU A 148 21.47 -7.48 13.24
C GLU A 148 21.86 -6.50 14.35
N PHE A 149 20.92 -5.67 14.81
CA PHE A 149 21.15 -4.77 15.92
C PHE A 149 21.38 -5.50 17.25
N ASP A 150 20.62 -6.56 17.52
CA ASP A 150 20.79 -7.39 18.72
C ASP A 150 22.20 -8.00 18.81
N VAL A 151 22.83 -8.35 17.68
CA VAL A 151 24.23 -8.79 17.66
C VAL A 151 25.15 -7.69 18.19
N VAL A 152 24.98 -6.46 17.71
CA VAL A 152 25.76 -5.29 18.17
C VAL A 152 25.50 -5.02 19.66
N LEU A 153 24.24 -5.10 20.11
CA LEU A 153 23.88 -4.90 21.52
C LEU A 153 24.51 -5.96 22.43
N ASN A 154 24.59 -7.21 21.98
CA ASN A 154 25.26 -8.27 22.73
C ASN A 154 26.77 -7.97 22.91
N GLU A 155 27.43 -7.38 21.91
CA GLU A 155 28.82 -6.91 22.07
C GLU A 155 28.93 -5.86 23.16
N PHE A 156 28.01 -4.89 23.19
CA PHE A 156 27.98 -3.87 24.24
C PHE A 156 27.66 -4.44 25.61
N ALA A 157 26.74 -5.41 25.72
CA ALA A 157 26.45 -6.06 26.99
C ALA A 157 27.70 -6.75 27.58
N ILE A 158 28.47 -7.44 26.74
CA ILE A 158 29.75 -8.05 27.13
C ILE A 158 30.75 -6.96 27.56
N LEU A 159 30.82 -5.87 26.80
CA LEU A 159 31.74 -4.78 27.10
C LEU A 159 31.40 -4.09 28.43
N ILE A 160 30.13 -3.79 28.66
CA ILE A 160 29.62 -3.23 29.91
C ILE A 160 29.98 -4.14 31.09
N ALA A 161 29.72 -5.45 30.97
CA ALA A 161 30.05 -6.40 32.03
C ALA A 161 31.55 -6.42 32.35
N ARG A 162 32.42 -6.28 31.33
CA ARG A 162 33.87 -6.17 31.54
C ARG A 162 34.25 -4.87 32.25
N CYS A 163 33.70 -3.74 31.81
CA CYS A 163 33.98 -2.44 32.43
C CYS A 163 33.48 -2.39 33.88
N GLU A 164 32.32 -2.99 34.18
CA GLU A 164 31.80 -3.10 35.55
C GLU A 164 32.74 -3.89 36.47
N LEU A 165 33.39 -4.95 35.97
CA LEU A 165 34.36 -5.75 36.73
C LEU A 165 35.62 -4.95 37.08
N VAL A 166 36.03 -4.02 36.21
CA VAL A 166 37.27 -3.24 36.36
C VAL A 166 37.02 -1.95 37.17
N SER A 167 36.00 -1.19 36.78
CA SER A 167 35.74 0.15 37.31
C SER A 167 34.74 0.16 38.48
N GLY A 168 34.05 -0.95 38.72
CA GLY A 168 32.99 -1.05 39.73
C GLY A 168 31.65 -0.49 39.25
N ARG A 169 30.56 -1.09 39.72
CA ARG A 169 29.17 -0.74 39.31
C ARG A 169 28.70 0.65 39.76
N GLU A 170 29.35 1.22 40.76
CA GLU A 170 29.02 2.55 41.29
C GLU A 170 29.77 3.68 40.58
N ASN A 171 30.58 3.36 39.56
CA ASN A 171 31.32 4.36 38.80
C ASN A 171 30.35 5.24 37.97
N GLU A 172 30.20 6.51 38.38
CA GLU A 172 29.29 7.47 37.73
C GLU A 172 29.63 7.70 36.25
N GLY A 173 30.92 7.71 35.90
CA GLY A 173 31.39 7.89 34.52
C GLY A 173 31.00 6.71 33.63
N LEU A 174 31.20 5.48 34.11
CA LEU A 174 30.78 4.27 33.41
C LEU A 174 29.25 4.22 33.27
N ASN A 175 28.51 4.57 34.33
CA ASN A 175 27.05 4.59 34.32
C ASN A 175 26.50 5.60 33.30
N ALA A 176 27.13 6.77 33.15
CA ALA A 176 26.76 7.73 32.11
C ALA A 176 26.94 7.17 30.68
N VAL A 177 28.04 6.45 30.43
CA VAL A 177 28.29 5.81 29.12
C VAL A 177 27.29 4.66 28.88
N ILE A 178 26.94 3.89 29.90
CA ILE A 178 25.90 2.84 29.82
C ILE A 178 24.54 3.44 29.44
N GLU A 179 24.15 4.56 30.07
CA GLU A 179 22.89 5.24 29.73
C GLU A 179 22.89 5.77 28.30
N GLN A 180 24.03 6.28 27.81
CA GLN A 180 24.16 6.69 26.41
C GLN A 180 23.99 5.51 25.44
N ALA A 181 24.53 4.34 25.77
CA ALA A 181 24.33 3.12 24.99
C ALA A 181 22.86 2.66 24.99
N LYS A 182 22.15 2.77 26.13
CA LYS A 182 20.71 2.48 26.22
C LYS A 182 19.87 3.47 25.39
N LEU A 183 20.23 4.75 25.39
CA LEU A 183 19.54 5.77 24.60
C LEU A 183 19.71 5.49 23.10
N MET A 184 20.92 5.17 22.66
CA MET A 184 21.19 4.79 21.27
C MET A 184 20.34 3.58 20.86
N ARG A 185 20.18 2.61 21.77
CA ARG A 185 19.29 1.46 21.57
C ARG A 185 17.85 1.88 21.30
N ALA A 186 17.27 2.70 22.17
CA ALA A 186 15.89 3.16 22.02
C ALA A 186 15.69 3.90 20.70
N GLN A 187 16.58 4.86 20.39
CA GLN A 187 16.52 5.65 19.16
C GLN A 187 16.62 4.79 17.89
N THR A 188 17.48 3.77 17.91
CA THR A 188 17.67 2.87 16.76
C THR A 188 16.44 2.00 16.53
N VAL A 189 15.85 1.45 17.61
CA VAL A 189 14.60 0.67 17.52
C VAL A 189 13.46 1.56 17.01
N ASP A 190 13.30 2.76 17.56
CA ASP A 190 12.27 3.70 17.13
C ASP A 190 12.44 4.08 15.65
N ALA A 191 13.68 4.32 15.20
CA ALA A 191 13.97 4.59 13.79
C ALA A 191 13.56 3.42 12.88
N ILE A 192 13.87 2.18 13.27
CA ILE A 192 13.45 0.97 12.53
C ILE A 192 11.92 0.87 12.47
N MET A 193 11.22 1.19 13.56
CA MET A 193 9.75 1.12 13.62
C MET A 193 9.07 2.22 12.81
N GLN A 194 9.70 3.40 12.67
CA GLN A 194 9.17 4.53 11.91
C GLN A 194 9.40 4.45 10.39
N ILE A 195 10.25 3.53 9.92
CA ILE A 195 10.46 3.33 8.48
C ILE A 195 9.22 2.67 7.86
N ASN A 196 8.68 3.38 6.86
CA ASN A 196 7.42 3.00 6.19
C ASN A 196 7.61 2.51 4.76
N THR A 197 8.86 2.38 4.28
CA THR A 197 9.16 1.93 2.91
C THR A 197 10.28 0.89 2.86
N VAL A 198 10.17 -0.05 1.92
CA VAL A 198 11.16 -1.14 1.71
C VAL A 198 12.52 -0.59 1.33
N GLU A 199 12.56 0.46 0.51
CA GLU A 199 13.80 1.09 0.05
C GLU A 199 14.58 1.71 1.22
N GLN A 200 13.88 2.44 2.10
CA GLN A 200 14.48 2.97 3.32
C GLN A 200 14.95 1.87 4.27
N MET A 201 14.19 0.77 4.42
CA MET A 201 14.57 -0.36 5.27
C MET A 201 15.79 -1.13 4.73
N LYS A 202 15.89 -1.26 3.40
CA LYS A 202 17.06 -1.85 2.73
C LYS A 202 18.30 -0.95 2.89
N ALA A 203 18.13 0.36 2.79
CA ALA A 203 19.19 1.34 3.01
C ALA A 203 19.59 1.49 4.49
N PHE A 204 18.71 1.12 5.43
CA PHE A 204 19.00 1.19 6.84
C PHE A 204 20.08 0.18 7.22
N HIS A 205 21.13 0.67 7.84
CA HIS A 205 22.20 -0.12 8.44
C HIS A 205 22.76 0.63 9.65
N ILE A 206 23.22 -0.11 10.65
CA ILE A 206 24.02 0.48 11.71
C ILE A 206 25.40 0.76 11.12
N ARG A 207 25.82 2.01 11.18
CA ARG A 207 27.12 2.44 10.67
C ARG A 207 28.21 1.90 11.59
N PRO A 208 29.23 1.18 11.09
CA PRO A 208 30.34 0.70 11.91
C PRO A 208 31.02 1.83 12.69
N GLU A 209 31.10 3.03 12.11
CA GLU A 209 31.71 4.20 12.73
C GLU A 209 30.98 4.63 14.01
N ASP A 210 29.66 4.50 14.06
CA ASP A 210 28.86 4.83 15.26
C ASP A 210 29.11 3.81 16.38
N VAL A 211 29.26 2.53 16.00
CA VAL A 211 29.58 1.44 16.94
C VAL A 211 30.99 1.63 17.51
N ASP A 212 31.96 1.94 16.67
CA ASP A 212 33.34 2.15 17.09
C ASP A 212 33.48 3.40 17.96
N ALA A 213 32.79 4.49 17.62
CA ALA A 213 32.74 5.70 18.45
C ALA A 213 32.20 5.39 19.86
N LEU A 214 31.14 4.58 19.95
CA LEU A 214 30.57 4.19 21.24
C LEU A 214 31.52 3.26 22.02
N LYS A 215 32.18 2.30 21.35
CA LYS A 215 33.21 1.44 21.96
C LYS A 215 34.35 2.25 22.55
N LEU A 216 34.72 3.36 21.91
CA LEU A 216 35.79 4.26 22.35
C LEU A 216 35.46 4.96 23.67
N LEU A 217 34.17 5.23 23.94
CA LEU A 217 33.74 5.80 25.23
C LEU A 217 33.94 4.84 26.41
N PHE A 218 33.99 3.53 26.14
CA PHE A 218 34.24 2.51 27.17
C PHE A 218 35.73 2.27 27.44
N GLU A 219 36.63 2.67 26.55
CA GLU A 219 38.09 2.47 26.71
C GLU A 219 38.66 2.94 28.06
N PRO A 220 38.26 4.09 28.65
CA PRO A 220 38.77 4.53 29.94
C PRO A 220 38.40 3.61 31.12
N TYR A 221 37.47 2.67 30.90
CA TYR A 221 36.89 1.80 31.94
C TYR A 221 37.20 0.31 31.71
N LYS A 222 37.92 -0.03 30.63
CA LYS A 222 38.41 -1.40 30.33
C LYS A 222 39.68 -1.70 31.11
#